data_AF-A0A517NE47-F1
#
_entry.id   AF-A0A517NE47-F1
#
_cell.length_a   1.000
_cell.length_b   1.000
_cell.length_c   1.000
_cell.angle_alpha   90.00
_cell.angle_beta   90.00
_cell.angle_gamma   90.00
#
_symmetry.space_group_name_H-M   'P 1'
#
loop_
_entity.id
_entity.type
_entity.pdbx_description
1 polymer ?
#
loop_
_entity_poly.entity_id
_entity_poly.type
_entity_poly.pdbx_seq_one_letter_code
_entity_poly.pdbx_strand_id
1 'polypeptide(L)'
;MDTVQTIIPGLTLSPAGQATIDPPLHQPLFDLALALEAPTGLPVDIQHVVAALVMARQKGDIDKDLRLTGNDAILVTQLAPYVQSLFDQHGGILGEDE
;
A
#
# COMPACT_ATOMS: atom_id res chain seq x y z
N MET A 1 25.04 -3.63 -3.91
CA MET A 1 24.05 -3.99 -4.93
C MET A 1 22.71 -3.60 -4.34
N ASP A 2 22.19 -2.46 -4.80
CA ASP A 2 20.90 -1.93 -4.39
C ASP A 2 19.80 -2.80 -5.02
N THR A 3 19.37 -3.82 -4.28
CA THR A 3 18.38 -4.79 -4.76
C THR A 3 16.97 -4.24 -4.63
N VAL A 4 16.26 -4.16 -5.74
CA VAL A 4 14.82 -3.88 -5.78
C VAL A 4 14.09 -4.97 -5.00
N GLN A 5 13.23 -4.57 -4.05
CA GLN A 5 12.45 -5.46 -3.23
C GLN A 5 11.06 -5.66 -3.84
N THR A 6 10.69 -6.91 -4.14
CA THR A 6 9.30 -7.24 -4.49
C THR A 6 8.43 -7.19 -3.24
N ILE A 7 7.40 -6.34 -3.26
CA ILE A 7 6.40 -6.25 -2.20
C ILE A 7 5.33 -7.30 -2.42
N ILE A 8 4.74 -7.30 -3.61
CA ILE A 8 3.81 -8.29 -4.16
C ILE A 8 4.03 -8.40 -5.68
N PRO A 9 3.48 -9.40 -6.39
CA PRO A 9 3.63 -9.48 -7.84
C PRO A 9 3.08 -8.22 -8.52
N GLY A 10 3.94 -7.52 -9.24
CA GLY A 10 3.64 -6.25 -9.92
C GLY A 10 3.81 -4.98 -9.08
N LEU A 11 4.27 -5.09 -7.82
CA LEU A 11 4.67 -3.96 -6.98
C LEU A 11 6.08 -4.18 -6.46
N THR A 12 6.99 -3.29 -6.83
CA THR A 12 8.37 -3.33 -6.37
C THR A 12 8.78 -2.03 -5.72
N LEU A 13 9.68 -2.10 -4.73
CA LEU A 13 10.25 -0.96 -4.04
C LEU A 13 11.74 -0.86 -4.35
N SER A 14 12.19 0.30 -4.83
CA SER A 14 13.61 0.58 -4.99
C SER A 14 14.28 0.86 -3.63
N PRO A 15 15.60 0.72 -3.53
CA PRO A 15 16.33 1.09 -2.31
C PRO A 15 16.25 2.57 -1.94
N ALA A 16 15.86 3.43 -2.89
CA ALA A 16 15.56 4.84 -2.65
C ALA A 16 14.14 5.07 -2.11
N GLY A 17 13.36 4.01 -1.85
CA GLY A 17 11.98 4.12 -1.38
C GLY A 17 10.95 4.39 -2.47
N GLN A 18 11.35 4.38 -3.75
CA GLN A 18 10.42 4.59 -4.86
C GLN A 18 9.67 3.30 -5.21
N ALA A 19 8.35 3.34 -5.16
CA ALA A 19 7.50 2.24 -5.59
C ALA A 19 7.30 2.27 -7.12
N THR A 20 7.40 1.11 -7.75
CA THR A 20 7.02 0.88 -9.16
C THR A 20 5.84 -0.07 -9.19
N ILE A 21 4.80 0.33 -9.92
CA ILE A 21 3.51 -0.36 -10.00
C ILE A 21 3.28 -0.79 -11.45
N ASP A 22 3.03 -2.07 -11.65
CA ASP A 22 2.65 -2.58 -12.97
C ASP A 22 1.22 -2.10 -13.32
N PRO A 23 0.95 -1.73 -14.58
CA PRO A 23 -0.37 -1.22 -14.99
C PRO A 23 -1.59 -2.08 -14.58
N PRO A 24 -1.53 -3.43 -14.59
CA PRO A 24 -2.63 -4.27 -14.14
C PRO A 24 -3.02 -4.10 -12.66
N LEU A 25 -2.14 -3.56 -11.82
CA LEU A 25 -2.43 -3.31 -10.40
C LEU A 25 -3.15 -1.98 -10.15
N HIS A 26 -3.22 -1.07 -11.13
CA HIS A 26 -3.85 0.24 -10.92
C HIS A 26 -5.31 0.11 -10.49
N GLN A 27 -6.09 -0.73 -11.17
CA GLN A 27 -7.50 -0.91 -10.81
C GLN A 27 -7.68 -1.61 -9.45
N PRO A 28 -7.02 -2.76 -9.16
CA PRO A 28 -7.08 -3.36 -7.82
C PRO A 28 -6.64 -2.43 -6.69
N LEU A 29 -5.62 -1.59 -6.89
CA LEU A 29 -5.16 -0.63 -5.88
C LEU A 29 -6.17 0.50 -5.68
N PHE A 30 -6.80 0.98 -6.75
CA PHE A 30 -7.85 1.98 -6.68
C PHE A 30 -9.09 1.45 -5.94
N ASP A 31 -9.54 0.25 -6.29
CA ASP A 31 -10.66 -0.42 -5.62
C ASP A 31 -10.37 -0.62 -4.12
N LEU A 32 -9.14 -1.02 -3.79
CA LEU A 32 -8.70 -1.20 -2.41
C LEU A 32 -8.65 0.14 -1.65
N ALA A 33 -8.22 1.22 -2.30
CA ALA A 33 -8.24 2.56 -1.71
C ALA A 33 -9.67 2.97 -1.33
N LEU A 34 -10.62 2.82 -2.26
CA LEU A 34 -12.05 3.07 -2.00
C LEU A 34 -12.59 2.20 -0.86
N ALA A 35 -12.23 0.92 -0.83
CA ALA A 35 -12.67 0.01 0.22
C ALA A 35 -12.09 0.36 1.60
N LEU A 36 -10.94 1.06 1.65
CA LEU A 36 -10.29 1.50 2.88
C LEU A 36 -10.83 2.83 3.41
N GLU A 37 -11.48 3.66 2.60
CA GLU A 37 -12.04 4.95 3.05
C GLU A 37 -13.07 4.77 4.17
N ALA A 38 -14.03 3.85 4.01
CA ALA A 38 -15.09 3.63 4.99
C ALA A 38 -14.59 3.15 6.38
N PRO A 39 -13.75 2.11 6.49
CA PRO A 39 -13.24 1.65 7.79
C PRO A 39 -12.22 2.59 8.42
N THR A 40 -11.54 3.43 7.63
CA THR A 40 -10.55 4.38 8.16
C THR A 40 -11.14 5.75 8.48
N GLY A 41 -12.20 6.16 7.79
CA GLY A 41 -12.73 7.51 7.83
C GLY A 41 -11.82 8.56 7.19
N LEU A 42 -10.88 8.12 6.34
CA LEU A 42 -9.81 8.94 5.76
C LEU A 42 -9.89 8.95 4.22
N PRO A 43 -9.42 10.02 3.54
CA PRO A 43 -9.40 10.11 2.09
C PRO A 43 -8.24 9.30 1.50
N VAL A 44 -8.41 7.98 1.42
CA VAL A 44 -7.35 7.04 1.01
C VAL A 44 -7.14 7.07 -0.51
N ASP A 45 -5.89 7.17 -0.95
CA ASP A 45 -5.51 7.06 -2.37
C ASP A 45 -4.56 5.87 -2.61
N ILE A 46 -4.17 5.66 -3.88
CA ILE A 46 -3.25 4.57 -4.26
C ILE A 46 -1.91 4.66 -3.53
N GLN A 47 -1.39 5.87 -3.26
CA GLN A 47 -0.11 6.05 -2.58
C GLN A 47 -0.20 5.59 -1.12
N HIS A 48 -1.29 5.92 -0.43
CA HIS A 48 -1.57 5.42 0.92
C HIS A 48 -1.66 3.90 0.95
N VAL A 49 -2.31 3.28 -0.05
CA VAL A 49 -2.40 1.82 -0.16
C VAL A 49 -1.04 1.20 -0.38
N VAL A 50 -0.24 1.76 -1.30
CA VAL A 50 1.12 1.27 -1.58
C VAL A 50 2.01 1.37 -0.35
N ALA A 51 1.99 2.51 0.35
CA ALA A 51 2.73 2.67 1.59
C ALA A 51 2.27 1.67 2.67
N ALA A 52 0.96 1.47 2.83
CA ALA A 52 0.42 0.48 3.75
C ALA A 52 0.86 -0.95 3.41
N LEU A 53 0.86 -1.33 2.12
CA LEU A 53 1.36 -2.63 1.65
C LEU A 53 2.85 -2.81 1.93
N VAL A 54 3.66 -1.77 1.70
CA VAL A 54 5.09 -1.79 2.00
C VAL A 54 5.31 -2.00 3.50
N MET A 55 4.61 -1.25 4.36
CA MET A 55 4.73 -1.38 5.82
C MET A 55 4.27 -2.76 6.30
N ALA A 56 3.14 -3.25 5.81
CA ALA A 56 2.63 -4.58 6.13
C ALA A 56 3.60 -5.68 5.68
N ARG A 57 4.24 -5.53 4.51
CA ARG A 57 5.23 -6.48 4.01
C ARG A 57 6.48 -6.51 4.87
N GLN A 58 6.97 -5.34 5.29
CA GLN A 58 8.13 -5.23 6.17
C GLN A 58 7.89 -5.86 7.54
N LYS A 59 6.65 -5.79 8.05
CA LYS A 59 6.26 -6.48 9.30
C LYS A 59 5.94 -7.96 9.12
N GLY A 60 5.78 -8.44 7.88
CA GLY A 60 5.45 -9.83 7.57
C GLY A 60 3.95 -10.16 7.63
N ASP A 61 3.09 -9.14 7.66
CA ASP A 61 1.64 -9.29 7.74
C ASP A 61 1.01 -9.64 6.39
N ILE A 62 1.74 -9.41 5.29
CA ILE A 62 1.36 -9.85 3.94
C ILE A 62 2.45 -10.72 3.31
N ASP A 63 1.99 -11.71 2.55
CA ASP A 63 2.85 -12.59 1.77
C ASP A 63 3.38 -11.88 0.52
N LYS A 64 4.63 -12.17 0.13
CA LYS A 64 5.21 -11.67 -1.13
C LYS A 64 4.49 -12.19 -2.37
N ASP A 65 3.78 -13.31 -2.24
CA ASP A 65 3.05 -13.95 -3.33
C ASP A 65 1.55 -13.55 -3.30
N LEU A 66 1.16 -12.63 -2.41
CA LEU A 66 -0.20 -12.08 -2.33
C LEU A 66 -0.62 -11.50 -3.68
N ARG A 67 -1.74 -11.98 -4.21
CA ARG A 67 -2.37 -11.41 -5.40
C ARG A 67 -3.39 -10.38 -4.97
N LEU A 68 -3.16 -9.13 -5.33
CA LEU A 68 -4.07 -8.05 -4.96
C LEU A 68 -5.40 -8.21 -5.68
N THR A 69 -6.50 -8.14 -4.92
CA THR A 69 -7.86 -8.07 -5.46
C THR A 69 -8.56 -6.91 -4.78
N GLY A 70 -9.26 -6.08 -5.55
CA GLY A 70 -9.89 -4.83 -5.06
C GLY A 70 -10.90 -5.01 -3.94
N ASN A 71 -11.46 -6.21 -3.77
CA ASN A 71 -12.53 -6.51 -2.81
C ASN A 71 -12.12 -7.51 -1.72
N ASP A 72 -10.83 -7.61 -1.39
CA ASP A 72 -10.39 -8.49 -0.31
C ASP A 72 -10.65 -7.85 1.06
N ALA A 73 -11.76 -8.25 1.70
CA ALA A 73 -12.16 -7.75 3.02
C ALA A 73 -11.14 -8.06 4.13
N ILE A 74 -10.38 -9.16 3.99
CA ILE A 74 -9.32 -9.51 4.95
C ILE A 74 -8.18 -8.51 4.79
N LEU A 75 -7.75 -8.27 3.55
CA LEU A 75 -6.70 -7.31 3.25
C LEU A 75 -7.08 -5.88 3.69
N VAL A 76 -8.33 -5.46 3.45
CA VAL A 76 -8.84 -4.16 3.93
C VAL A 76 -8.71 -4.05 5.45
N THR A 77 -9.12 -5.08 6.18
CA THR A 77 -9.03 -5.10 7.65
C THR A 77 -7.58 -5.06 8.13
N GLN A 78 -6.68 -5.75 7.43
CA GLN A 78 -5.26 -5.75 7.74
C GLN A 78 -4.58 -4.41 7.45
N LEU A 79 -4.94 -3.74 6.34
CA LEU A 79 -4.30 -2.50 5.91
C LEU A 79 -4.86 -1.24 6.60
N ALA A 80 -6.11 -1.25 7.06
CA ALA A 80 -6.72 -0.12 7.75
C ALA A 80 -5.86 0.49 8.89
N PRO A 81 -5.28 -0.27 9.84
CA PRO A 81 -4.42 0.30 10.88
C PRO A 81 -3.13 0.92 10.34
N TYR A 82 -2.59 0.41 9.22
CA TYR A 82 -1.42 0.99 8.57
C TYR A 82 -1.76 2.32 7.91
N VAL A 83 -2.90 2.39 7.23
CA VAL A 83 -3.40 3.63 6.62
C VAL A 83 -3.63 4.69 7.69
N GLN A 84 -4.33 4.37 8.79
CA GLN A 84 -4.51 5.30 9.91
C GLN A 84 -3.17 5.80 10.44
N SER A 85 -2.22 4.88 10.66
CA SER A 85 -0.88 5.24 11.12
C SER A 85 -0.12 6.15 10.16
N LEU A 86 -0.30 6.00 8.84
CA LEU A 86 0.31 6.86 7.82
C LEU A 86 -0.26 8.28 7.87
N PHE A 87 -1.58 8.41 8.00
CA PHE A 87 -2.23 9.72 8.15
C PHE A 87 -1.83 10.40 9.46
N ASP A 88 -1.73 9.66 10.57
CA ASP A 88 -1.29 10.21 11.85
C ASP A 88 0.16 10.71 11.80
N GLN A 89 1.03 10.04 11.06
CA GLN A 89 2.47 10.36 10.97
C GLN A 89 2.78 11.45 9.94
N HIS A 90 2.06 11.48 8.82
CA HIS A 90 2.38 12.33 7.67
C HIS A 90 1.26 13.31 7.28
N GLY A 91 0.17 13.38 8.06
CA GLY A 91 -0.96 14.27 7.79
C GLY A 91 -1.72 13.94 6.49
N GLY A 92 -1.49 12.76 5.90
CA GLY A 92 -2.07 12.35 4.62
C GLY A 92 -1.31 12.80 3.38
N ILE A 93 -0.08 13.30 3.52
CA ILE A 93 0.80 13.63 2.38
C ILE A 93 1.96 12.65 2.36
N LEU A 94 2.01 11.81 1.32
CA LEU A 94 3.14 10.91 1.05
C LEU A 94 3.80 11.38 -0.25
N GLY A 95 5.12 11.67 -0.20
CA GLY A 95 5.90 12.07 -1.39
C GLY A 95 6.54 13.47 -1.37
N GLU A 96 6.73 14.09 -0.21
CA GLU A 96 7.63 15.27 -0.12
C GLU A 96 9.07 14.80 0.15
N ASP A 97 9.84 14.63 -0.93
CA ASP A 97 11.28 14.85 -0.87
C ASP A 97 11.52 16.32 -0.49
N GLU A 98 12.25 16.60 0.59
CA GLU A 98 12.94 17.89 0.78
C GLU A 98 14.20 17.97 -0.08
#